data_AF-A0A520I8J9-F1
#
_entry.id   AF-A0A520I8J9-F1
#
_cell.length_a   1.000
_cell.length_b   1.000
_cell.length_c   1.000
_cell.angle_alpha   90.00
_cell.angle_beta   90.00
_cell.angle_gamma   90.00
#
_symmetry.space_group_name_H-M   'P 1'
#
loop_
_entity.id
_entity.type
_entity.pdbx_description
1 polymer ?
#
loop_
_entity_poly.entity_id
_entity_poly.type
_entity_poly.pdbx_seq_one_letter_code
_entity_poly.pdbx_strand_id
1 'polypeptide(L)' 'SGTQSPSLQKAIGMGYIDKGLDKEGTEIYINIRNNKIKAKVVKFPFLK' A
#
# COMPACT_ATOMS: atom_id res chain seq x y z
N SER A 1 4.80 3.95 -7.79
CA SER A 1 3.67 4.25 -8.71
C SER A 1 2.38 3.81 -8.04
N GLY A 2 1.32 4.60 -8.07
CA GLY A 2 0.06 4.25 -7.41
C GLY A 2 -1.14 4.90 -8.07
N THR A 3 -2.22 4.14 -8.15
CA THR A 3 -3.48 4.53 -8.80
C THR A 3 -4.64 4.04 -7.94
N GLN A 4 -5.73 4.77 -7.95
CA GLN A 4 -7.00 4.33 -7.37
C GLN A 4 -7.49 3.11 -8.15
N SER A 5 -7.63 1.96 -7.50
CA SER A 5 -8.27 0.80 -8.12
C SER A 5 -9.79 1.01 -8.11
N PRO A 6 -10.47 1.05 -9.27
CA PRO A 6 -11.92 1.13 -9.33
C PRO A 6 -12.58 -0.17 -8.85
N SER A 7 -11.96 -1.33 -9.12
CA SER A 7 -12.48 -2.65 -8.75
C SER A 7 -12.44 -2.93 -7.26
N LEU A 8 -11.39 -2.47 -6.57
CA LEU A 8 -11.23 -2.66 -5.12
C LEU A 8 -11.74 -1.47 -4.30
N GLN A 9 -12.16 -0.38 -4.97
CA GLN A 9 -12.47 0.93 -4.37
C GLN A 9 -11.39 1.41 -3.38
N LYS A 10 -10.14 0.98 -3.57
CA LYS A 10 -9.00 1.31 -2.70
C LYS A 10 -7.84 1.86 -3.52
N ALA A 11 -7.11 2.80 -2.93
CA ALA A 11 -5.86 3.29 -3.50
C ALA A 11 -4.78 2.22 -3.36
N ILE A 12 -4.18 1.82 -4.48
CA ILE A 12 -3.13 0.80 -4.50
C ILE A 12 -1.87 1.43 -5.09
N GLY A 13 -0.74 1.13 -4.49
CA GLY A 13 0.55 1.58 -4.97
C GLY A 13 1.62 0.53 -4.76
N MET A 14 2.60 0.55 -5.65
CA MET A 14 3.84 -0.21 -5.53
C MET A 14 4.98 0.75 -5.23
N GLY A 15 5.78 0.38 -4.23
CA GLY A 15 6.95 1.11 -3.78
C GLY A 15 7.91 0.18 -3.06
N TYR A 16 9.14 0.66 -2.88
CA TYR A 16 10.14 -0.03 -2.07
C TYR A 16 9.94 0.31 -0.61
N ILE A 17 10.15 -0.69 0.25
CA ILE A 17 10.11 -0.56 1.70
C ILE A 17 11.32 -1.30 2.29
N ASP A 18 11.70 -0.94 3.51
CA ASP A 18 12.81 -1.60 4.21
C ASP A 18 12.53 -3.09 4.46
N LYS A 19 13.58 -3.91 4.35
CA LYS A 19 13.57 -5.32 4.72
C LYS A 19 13.26 -5.43 6.22
N GLY A 20 12.09 -5.95 6.55
CA GLY A 20 11.54 -5.98 7.92
C GLY A 20 10.09 -5.49 7.98
N LEU A 21 9.72 -4.56 7.10
CA LEU A 21 8.33 -4.09 6.94
C LEU A 21 7.61 -4.81 5.77
N ASP A 22 8.31 -5.68 5.05
CA ASP A 22 7.83 -6.43 3.88
C ASP A 22 6.87 -7.57 4.20
N LYS A 23 6.61 -7.82 5.48
CA LYS A 23 5.64 -8.83 5.91
C LYS A 23 4.24 -8.43 5.48
N GLU A 24 3.53 -9.40 4.91
CA GLU A 24 2.12 -9.24 4.58
C GLU A 24 1.33 -8.92 5.85
N GLY A 25 0.53 -7.87 5.76
CA GLY A 25 -0.31 -7.38 6.84
C GLY A 25 0.33 -6.35 7.75
N THR A 26 1.59 -5.99 7.53
CA THR A 26 2.26 -4.89 8.25
C THR A 26 1.56 -3.57 7.96
N GLU A 27 1.26 -2.82 9.02
CA GLU A 27 0.75 -1.46 8.93
C GLU A 27 1.92 -0.48 8.76
N ILE A 28 1.87 0.32 7.71
CA ILE A 28 2.85 1.35 7.39
C ILE A 28 2.15 2.71 7.27
N TYR A 29 2.89 3.79 7.50
CA TYR A 29 2.39 5.14 7.30
C TYR A 29 3.03 5.74 6.05
N ILE A 30 2.21 6.06 5.06
CA ILE A 30 2.65 6.70 3.83
C ILE A 30 2.36 8.19 3.95
N ASN A 31 3.39 9.02 3.74
CA ASN A 31 3.21 10.47 3.72
C ASN A 31 2.73 10.91 2.33
N ILE A 32 1.47 11.35 2.24
CA ILE A 32 0.85 11.88 1.03
C ILE A 32 0.52 13.35 1.29
N ARG A 33 1.23 14.27 0.63
CA ARG A 33 1.00 15.72 0.73
C ARG A 33 0.99 16.23 2.19
N ASN A 34 2.00 15.82 2.98
CA ASN A 34 2.12 16.08 4.43
C ASN A 34 1.12 15.34 5.34
N ASN A 35 0.25 14.49 4.81
CA ASN A 35 -0.63 13.65 5.62
C ASN A 35 -0.06 12.23 5.73
N LYS A 36 0.12 11.76 6.97
CA LYS A 36 0.47 10.36 7.25
C LYS A 36 -0.79 9.50 7.16
N ILE A 37 -0.95 8.79 6.04
CA ILE A 37 -2.07 7.89 5.80
C ILE A 37 -1.65 6.47 6.16
N LYS A 38 -2.49 5.77 6.93
CA LYS A 38 -2.29 4.35 7.24
C LYS A 38 -2.49 3.52 5.98
N ALA A 39 -1.52 2.66 5.69
CA ALA A 39 -1.58 1.68 4.62
C ALA A 39 -1.15 0.31 5.16
N LYS A 40 -1.51 -0.75 4.44
CA LYS A 40 -1.21 -2.12 4.81
C LYS A 40 -0.45 -2.79 3.66
N VAL A 41 0.63 -3.47 3.99
CA VAL A 41 1.37 -4.28 3.02
C VAL A 41 0.53 -5.49 2.67
N VAL A 42 0.27 -5.70 1.38
CA VAL A 42 -0.52 -6.83 0.85
C VAL A 42 0.27 -7.48 -0.28
N LYS A 43 0.22 -8.81 -0.40
CA LYS A 43 0.81 -9.50 -1.56
C LYS A 43 -0.09 -9.40 -2.77
N PHE A 44 0.55 -9.47 -3.93
CA PHE A 44 -0.10 -9.73 -5.21
C PHE A 44 -0.65 -11.17 -5.22
N PRO A 45 -1.78 -11.48 -5.90
CA PRO A 45 -2.57 -10.63 -6.80
C PRO A 45 -3.66 -9.81 -6.11
N PHE A 46 -3.81 -8.56 -6.57
CA PHE A 46 -4.84 -7.64 -6.07
C PHE A 46 -6.26 -7.98 -6.57
N LEU A 47 -6.37 -8.71 -7.67
CA LEU A 47 -7.63 -9.03 -8.35
C LEU A 47 -7.75 -10.56 -8.43
N LYS A 48 -8.96 -11.10 -8.21
CA LYS A 48 -9.30 -12.49 -8.48
C LYS A 48 -10.39 -12.52 -9.55
#